data_AF-A0A0B8ZAZ2-F1
#
_entry.id   AF-A0A0B8ZAZ2-F1
#
_cell.length_a   1.000
_cell.length_b   1.000
_cell.length_c   1.000
_cell.angle_alpha   90.00
_cell.angle_beta   90.00
_cell.angle_gamma   90.00
#
_symmetry.space_group_name_H-M   'P 1'
#
loop_
_entity.id
_entity.type
_entity.pdbx_description
1 polymer ?
#
loop_
_entity_poly.entity_id
_entity_poly.type
_entity_poly.pdbx_seq_one_letter_code
_entity_poly.pdbx_strand_id
1 'polypeptide(L)'
;MSDLAPETNAQPSAFERALARYLFALERMHTEPDESNEANDYITDALVQAENAVMFEPANDFDQLRVKADILFCDLDSTPPTRHVLAFFADLVRLTGDKPSPSFNAERWLSRFVRCGGEWVVKAGTPWIMWPEDGRCDDLLAELKARGGKPAVMNLIRSLAAKEA
;
A
#
# COMPACT_ATOMS: atom_id res chain seq x y z
N MET A 1 45.20 -23.71 2.61
CA MET A 1 44.14 -23.91 3.62
C MET A 1 43.05 -22.93 3.25
N SER A 2 41.93 -23.45 2.73
CA SER A 2 40.81 -22.65 2.24
C SER A 2 39.84 -22.49 3.41
N ASP A 3 39.71 -21.27 3.91
CA ASP A 3 38.65 -20.92 4.87
C ASP A 3 37.32 -20.89 4.12
N LEU A 4 36.60 -22.01 4.16
CA LEU A 4 35.18 -22.07 3.81
C LEU A 4 34.40 -21.44 4.97
N ALA A 5 34.00 -20.19 4.80
CA ALA A 5 33.02 -19.56 5.69
C ALA A 5 31.72 -20.40 5.65
N PRO A 6 31.05 -20.62 6.78
CA PRO A 6 29.82 -21.39 6.80
C PRO A 6 28.74 -20.65 6.01
N GLU A 7 28.20 -21.30 4.97
CA GLU A 7 26.98 -20.86 4.30
C GLU A 7 25.85 -20.85 5.33
N THR A 8 25.54 -19.67 5.86
CA THR A 8 24.35 -19.45 6.67
C THR A 8 23.14 -19.73 5.78
N ASN A 9 22.53 -20.91 5.96
CA ASN A 9 21.17 -21.22 5.51
C ASN A 9 20.18 -20.31 6.26
N ALA A 10 20.16 -19.03 5.89
CA ALA A 10 19.15 -18.10 6.37
C ALA A 10 17.79 -18.57 5.85
N GLN A 11 16.84 -18.80 6.75
CA GLN A 11 15.48 -19.10 6.34
C GLN A 11 14.91 -17.92 5.54
N PRO A 12 14.24 -18.18 4.40
CA PRO A 12 13.65 -17.10 3.62
C PRO A 12 12.64 -16.35 4.47
N SER A 13 12.67 -15.03 4.39
CA SER A 13 11.71 -14.10 5.01
C SER A 13 10.27 -14.37 4.56
N ALA A 14 9.30 -13.80 5.26
CA ALA A 14 7.90 -13.92 4.87
C ALA A 14 7.64 -13.38 3.45
N PHE A 15 8.29 -12.27 3.10
CA PHE A 15 8.22 -11.68 1.76
C PHE A 15 8.78 -12.63 0.70
N GLU A 16 9.97 -13.18 0.91
CA GLU A 16 10.59 -14.13 -0.03
C GLU A 16 9.74 -15.38 -0.23
N ARG A 17 9.11 -15.89 0.84
CA ARG A 17 8.19 -17.02 0.73
C ARG A 17 6.93 -16.68 -0.06
N ALA A 18 6.38 -15.48 0.12
CA ALA A 18 5.23 -15.01 -0.65
C ALA A 18 5.60 -14.85 -2.13
N LEU A 19 6.76 -14.25 -2.41
CA LEU A 19 7.27 -14.06 -3.76
C LEU A 19 7.51 -15.39 -4.48
N ALA A 20 8.09 -16.38 -3.78
CA ALA A 20 8.29 -17.71 -4.34
C ALA A 20 6.95 -18.37 -4.77
N ARG A 21 5.88 -18.18 -3.99
CA ARG A 21 4.54 -18.67 -4.36
C ARG A 21 3.98 -17.95 -5.58
N TYR A 22 4.19 -16.63 -5.67
CA TYR A 22 3.76 -15.83 -6.81
C TYR A 22 4.47 -16.27 -8.09
N LEU A 23 5.80 -16.36 -8.06
CA LEU A 23 6.59 -16.78 -9.22
C LEU A 23 6.22 -18.20 -9.68
N PHE A 24 5.98 -19.11 -8.73
CA PHE A 24 5.52 -20.45 -9.04
C PHE A 24 4.13 -20.46 -9.72
N ALA A 25 3.17 -19.68 -9.20
CA ALA A 25 1.84 -19.58 -9.81
C ALA A 25 1.90 -18.93 -11.20
N LEU A 26 2.74 -17.91 -11.37
CA LEU A 26 2.95 -17.23 -12.64
C LEU A 26 3.56 -18.16 -13.70
N GLU A 27 4.58 -18.94 -13.33
CA GLU A 27 5.20 -19.92 -14.22
C GLU A 27 4.19 -20.99 -14.67
N ARG A 28 3.34 -21.47 -13.75
CA ARG A 28 2.28 -22.44 -14.10
C ARG A 28 1.27 -21.88 -15.10
N MET A 29 0.84 -20.63 -14.94
CA MET A 29 -0.06 -19.97 -15.88
C MET A 29 0.53 -19.88 -17.30
N HIS A 30 1.85 -19.77 -17.44
CA HIS A 30 2.51 -19.67 -18.75
C HIS A 30 2.89 -21.01 -19.38
N THR A 31 2.95 -22.08 -18.59
CA THR A 31 3.47 -23.39 -19.04
C THR A 31 2.38 -24.45 -19.18
N GLU A 32 1.24 -24.29 -18.50
CA GLU A 32 0.13 -25.22 -18.62
C GLU A 32 -0.65 -24.98 -19.93
N PRO A 33 -1.01 -26.05 -20.66
CA PRO A 33 -1.85 -25.91 -21.84
C PRO A 33 -3.22 -25.36 -21.44
N ASP A 34 -3.84 -24.57 -22.33
CA ASP A 34 -5.22 -24.09 -22.21
C ASP A 34 -6.22 -25.27 -22.27
N GLU A 35 -6.26 -26.08 -21.22
CA GLU A 35 -7.13 -27.24 -21.07
C GLU A 35 -8.28 -26.91 -20.12
N SER A 36 -9.52 -26.91 -20.63
CA SER A 36 -10.76 -26.70 -19.87
C SER A 36 -10.84 -25.37 -19.07
N ASN A 37 -12.03 -24.77 -19.00
CA ASN A 37 -12.20 -23.53 -18.23
C ASN A 37 -11.90 -23.71 -16.73
N GLU A 38 -12.17 -24.90 -16.16
CA GLU A 38 -12.02 -25.13 -14.72
C GLU A 38 -10.55 -25.12 -14.25
N ALA A 39 -9.63 -25.76 -14.98
CA ALA A 39 -8.21 -25.77 -14.60
C ALA A 39 -7.62 -24.36 -14.68
N ASN A 40 -8.01 -23.58 -15.70
CA ASN A 40 -7.58 -22.20 -15.85
C ASN A 40 -8.10 -21.30 -14.72
N ASP A 41 -9.36 -21.49 -14.29
CA ASP A 41 -9.93 -20.79 -13.14
C ASP A 41 -9.14 -21.06 -11.85
N TYR A 42 -8.77 -22.32 -11.59
CA TYR A 42 -7.98 -22.68 -10.40
C TYR A 42 -6.57 -22.05 -10.40
N ILE A 43 -5.90 -22.01 -11.56
CA ILE A 43 -4.57 -21.39 -11.69
C ILE A 43 -4.66 -19.88 -11.48
N THR A 44 -5.69 -19.26 -12.06
CA THR A 44 -5.96 -17.83 -11.91
C THR A 44 -6.23 -17.47 -10.45
N ASP A 45 -7.07 -18.24 -9.75
CA ASP A 45 -7.34 -18.05 -8.32
C ASP A 45 -6.06 -18.21 -7.47
N ALA A 46 -5.22 -19.20 -7.79
CA ALA A 46 -3.95 -19.40 -7.10
C ALA A 46 -2.98 -18.22 -7.31
N LEU A 47 -2.91 -17.67 -8.53
CA LEU A 47 -2.12 -16.50 -8.84
C LEU A 47 -2.61 -15.26 -8.07
N VAL A 48 -3.93 -15.02 -8.06
CA VAL A 48 -4.53 -13.91 -7.30
C VAL A 48 -4.25 -14.04 -5.80
N GLN A 49 -4.34 -15.25 -5.24
CA GLN A 49 -4.00 -15.49 -3.83
C GLN A 49 -2.52 -15.22 -3.54
N ALA A 50 -1.62 -15.67 -4.42
CA ALA A 50 -0.19 -15.45 -4.27
C ALA A 50 0.20 -13.97 -4.42
N GLU A 51 -0.41 -13.26 -5.37
CA GLU A 51 -0.27 -11.81 -5.54
C GLU A 51 -0.71 -11.06 -4.28
N ASN A 52 -1.89 -11.39 -3.74
CA ASN A 52 -2.35 -10.81 -2.47
C ASN A 52 -1.34 -11.06 -1.34
N ALA A 53 -0.76 -12.27 -1.25
CA ALA A 53 0.22 -12.58 -0.23
C ALA A 53 1.48 -11.70 -0.33
N VAL A 54 1.99 -11.46 -1.56
CA VAL A 54 3.14 -10.56 -1.76
C VAL A 54 2.76 -9.12 -1.42
N MET A 55 1.61 -8.64 -1.92
CA MET A 55 1.21 -7.25 -1.78
C MET A 55 0.95 -6.84 -0.34
N PHE A 56 0.44 -7.74 0.50
CA PHE A 56 0.14 -7.45 1.91
C PHE A 56 1.27 -7.78 2.89
N GLU A 57 2.35 -8.44 2.46
CA GLU A 57 3.54 -8.64 3.28
C GLU A 57 4.44 -7.39 3.24
N PRO A 58 4.79 -6.75 4.38
CA PRO A 58 5.55 -5.50 4.36
C PRO A 58 6.94 -5.62 3.69
N ALA A 59 7.25 -4.73 2.76
CA ALA A 59 8.56 -4.68 2.08
C ALA A 59 9.67 -4.11 2.99
N ASN A 60 10.72 -4.87 3.30
CA ASN A 60 11.75 -4.41 4.24
C ASN A 60 12.72 -3.37 3.66
N ASP A 61 12.82 -3.28 2.33
CA ASP A 61 13.72 -2.41 1.60
C ASP A 61 13.12 -1.99 0.24
N PHE A 62 13.86 -1.17 -0.51
CA PHE A 62 13.46 -0.69 -1.82
C PHE A 62 13.49 -1.77 -2.91
N ASP A 63 14.26 -2.84 -2.74
CA ASP A 63 14.32 -3.93 -3.71
C ASP A 63 13.03 -4.77 -3.64
N GLN A 64 12.55 -5.07 -2.42
CA GLN A 64 11.24 -5.70 -2.21
C GLN A 64 10.10 -4.79 -2.66
N LEU A 65 10.21 -3.48 -2.45
CA LEU A 65 9.22 -2.52 -2.95
C LEU A 65 9.19 -2.49 -4.48
N ARG A 66 10.34 -2.59 -5.14
CA ARG A 66 10.43 -2.70 -6.61
C ARG A 66 9.74 -3.95 -7.12
N VAL A 67 9.94 -5.10 -6.46
CA VAL A 67 9.23 -6.34 -6.82
C VAL A 67 7.71 -6.13 -6.77
N LYS A 68 7.18 -5.45 -5.74
CA LYS A 68 5.75 -5.12 -5.69
C LYS A 68 5.31 -4.22 -6.85
N ALA A 69 6.14 -3.27 -7.28
CA ALA A 69 5.85 -2.43 -8.44
C ALA A 69 5.81 -3.25 -9.73
N ASP A 70 6.77 -4.17 -9.92
CA ASP A 70 6.83 -5.04 -11.10
C ASP A 70 5.57 -5.93 -11.19
N ILE A 71 5.06 -6.41 -10.05
CA ILE A 71 3.80 -7.16 -9.98
C ILE A 71 2.59 -6.27 -10.28
N LEU A 72 2.50 -5.09 -9.67
CA LEU A 72 1.39 -4.16 -9.85
C LEU A 72 1.23 -3.71 -11.31
N PHE A 73 2.35 -3.49 -12.00
CA PHE A 73 2.37 -2.88 -13.33
C PHE A 73 2.85 -3.88 -14.39
N CYS A 74 2.70 -5.18 -14.15
CA CYS A 74 3.09 -6.22 -15.11
C CYS A 74 2.24 -6.18 -16.39
N ASP A 75 0.97 -5.83 -16.26
CA ASP A 75 0.03 -5.60 -17.36
C ASP A 75 -0.25 -4.10 -17.47
N LEU A 76 0.26 -3.47 -18.53
CA LEU A 76 0.11 -2.04 -18.77
C LEU A 76 -1.31 -1.65 -19.22
N ASP A 77 -2.11 -2.61 -19.67
CA ASP A 77 -3.48 -2.40 -20.12
C ASP A 77 -4.50 -2.58 -18.97
N SER A 78 -4.06 -3.15 -17.84
CA SER A 78 -4.90 -3.37 -16.67
C SER A 78 -4.70 -2.31 -15.59
N THR A 79 -5.79 -1.97 -14.90
CA THR A 79 -5.73 -1.08 -13.72
C THR A 79 -5.54 -1.92 -12.46
N PRO A 80 -4.48 -1.69 -11.65
CA PRO A 80 -4.25 -2.50 -10.47
C PRO A 80 -5.33 -2.30 -9.39
N PRO A 81 -5.63 -3.31 -8.57
CA PRO A 81 -6.60 -3.18 -7.49
C PRO A 81 -6.21 -2.08 -6.50
N THR A 82 -7.15 -1.18 -6.16
CA THR A 82 -6.92 -0.05 -5.24
C THR A 82 -6.26 -0.47 -3.92
N ARG A 83 -6.63 -1.63 -3.37
CA ARG A 83 -6.07 -2.16 -2.11
C ARG A 83 -4.57 -2.45 -2.21
N HIS A 84 -4.10 -2.93 -3.37
CA HIS A 84 -2.69 -3.25 -3.59
C HIS A 84 -1.87 -1.98 -3.80
N VAL A 85 -2.42 -1.02 -4.54
CA VAL A 85 -1.82 0.32 -4.69
C VAL A 85 -1.65 0.98 -3.32
N LEU A 86 -2.67 0.91 -2.45
CA LEU A 86 -2.58 1.45 -1.09
C LEU A 86 -1.56 0.69 -0.22
N ALA A 87 -1.45 -0.62 -0.36
CA ALA A 87 -0.43 -1.42 0.35
C ALA A 87 0.99 -1.04 -0.09
N PHE A 88 1.21 -0.88 -1.40
CA PHE A 88 2.49 -0.39 -1.95
C PHE A 88 2.87 0.97 -1.40
N PHE A 89 1.95 1.94 -1.42
CA PHE A 89 2.25 3.27 -0.88
C PHE A 89 2.44 3.26 0.65
N ALA A 90 1.76 2.38 1.38
CA ALA A 90 1.99 2.21 2.81
C ALA A 90 3.44 1.78 3.10
N ASP A 91 3.97 0.84 2.31
CA ASP A 91 5.38 0.44 2.41
C ASP A 91 6.33 1.57 1.99
N LEU A 92 6.04 2.29 0.91
CA LEU A 92 6.85 3.44 0.49
C LEU A 92 6.91 4.51 1.58
N VAL A 93 5.79 4.83 2.22
CA VAL A 93 5.73 5.80 3.32
C VAL A 93 6.57 5.32 4.51
N ARG A 94 6.45 4.04 4.89
CA ARG A 94 7.26 3.47 5.98
C ARG A 94 8.76 3.52 5.66
N LEU A 95 9.16 3.12 4.46
CA LEU A 95 10.55 3.11 4.01
C LEU A 95 11.15 4.53 3.88
N THR A 96 10.31 5.55 3.70
CA THR A 96 10.72 6.96 3.65
C THR A 96 10.62 7.68 5.00
N GLY A 97 10.37 6.93 6.08
CA GLY A 97 10.37 7.42 7.46
C GLY A 97 9.09 8.15 7.87
N ASP A 98 7.93 7.70 7.37
CA ASP A 98 6.59 8.22 7.67
C ASP A 98 6.42 9.72 7.35
N LYS A 99 7.26 10.24 6.45
CA LYS A 99 7.20 11.63 6.01
C LYS A 99 6.08 11.79 4.96
N PRO A 100 5.30 12.87 5.03
CA PRO A 100 4.37 13.21 3.96
C PRO A 100 5.11 13.39 2.63
N SER A 101 4.46 13.01 1.53
CA SER A 101 4.96 13.31 0.18
C SER A 101 5.22 14.81 0.04
N PRO A 102 6.34 15.24 -0.60
CA PRO A 102 6.59 16.65 -0.90
C PRO A 102 5.49 17.32 -1.74
N SER A 103 4.70 16.51 -2.47
CA SER A 103 3.58 16.99 -3.28
C SER A 103 2.25 17.08 -2.50
N PHE A 104 2.22 16.63 -1.24
CA PHE A 104 1.04 16.67 -0.39
C PHE A 104 0.89 18.05 0.24
N ASN A 105 -0.31 18.65 0.13
CA ASN A 105 -0.64 19.92 0.75
C ASN A 105 -1.80 19.72 1.73
N ALA A 106 -1.50 19.80 3.03
CA ALA A 106 -2.46 19.57 4.10
C ALA A 106 -3.59 20.62 4.13
N GLU A 107 -3.29 21.88 3.82
CA GLU A 107 -4.30 22.95 3.79
C GLU A 107 -5.31 22.71 2.68
N ARG A 108 -4.81 22.46 1.45
CA ARG A 108 -5.64 22.13 0.29
C ARG A 108 -6.49 20.90 0.57
N TRP A 109 -5.90 19.87 1.17
CA TRP A 109 -6.61 18.64 1.52
C TRP A 109 -7.73 18.92 2.53
N LEU A 110 -7.43 19.66 3.62
CA LEU A 110 -8.42 19.97 4.66
C LEU A 110 -9.56 20.84 4.13
N SER A 111 -9.26 21.84 3.30
CA SER A 111 -10.29 22.65 2.63
C SER A 111 -11.19 21.81 1.71
N ARG A 112 -10.62 20.86 0.95
CA ARG A 112 -11.40 19.95 0.10
C ARG A 112 -12.26 19.00 0.96
N PHE A 113 -11.71 18.48 2.04
CA PHE A 113 -12.42 17.62 2.99
C PHE A 113 -13.66 18.32 3.59
N VAL A 114 -13.51 19.56 4.05
CA VAL A 114 -14.63 20.36 4.57
C VAL A 114 -15.69 20.62 3.50
N ARG A 115 -15.28 20.91 2.26
CA ARG A 115 -16.21 21.08 1.14
C ARG A 115 -17.01 19.82 0.80
N CYS A 116 -16.49 18.64 1.09
CA CYS A 116 -17.21 17.37 0.92
C CYS A 116 -18.16 17.06 2.09
N GLY A 117 -18.30 17.96 3.07
CA GLY A 117 -19.11 17.77 4.27
C GLY A 117 -18.37 17.05 5.40
N GLY A 118 -17.05 16.92 5.29
CA GLY A 118 -16.22 16.46 6.40
C GLY A 118 -16.05 17.54 7.46
N GLU A 119 -15.93 17.14 8.70
CA GLU A 119 -15.73 18.06 9.82
C GLU A 119 -14.55 17.62 10.67
N TRP A 120 -14.04 18.51 11.49
CA TRP A 120 -12.99 18.18 12.45
C TRP A 120 -13.21 18.91 13.76
N VAL A 121 -12.75 18.30 14.85
CA VAL A 121 -12.83 18.87 16.19
C VAL A 121 -11.55 18.60 16.96
N VAL A 122 -11.20 19.48 17.89
CA VAL A 122 -10.12 19.22 18.86
C VAL A 122 -10.74 18.94 20.21
N LYS A 123 -10.59 17.72 20.71
CA LYS A 123 -11.09 17.30 22.02
C LYS A 123 -9.90 16.94 22.91
N ALA A 124 -9.76 17.63 24.04
CA ALA A 124 -8.65 17.45 24.97
C ALA A 124 -7.26 17.49 24.26
N GLY A 125 -7.05 18.47 23.38
CA GLY A 125 -5.81 18.64 22.62
C GLY A 125 -5.58 17.63 21.49
N THR A 126 -6.50 16.68 21.29
CA THR A 126 -6.40 15.68 20.23
C THR A 126 -7.29 16.06 19.06
N PRO A 127 -6.74 16.19 17.83
CA PRO A 127 -7.54 16.43 16.63
C PRO A 127 -8.28 15.15 16.20
N TRP A 128 -9.55 15.30 15.88
CA TRP A 128 -10.43 14.26 15.36
C TRP A 128 -11.00 14.70 14.01
N ILE A 129 -10.98 13.79 13.04
CA ILE A 129 -11.60 13.97 11.72
C ILE A 129 -12.90 13.18 11.71
N MET A 130 -14.01 13.86 11.42
CA MET A 130 -15.36 13.31 11.34
C MET A 130 -15.72 13.14 9.87
N TRP A 131 -15.71 11.89 9.41
CA TRP A 131 -15.98 11.54 8.02
C TRP A 131 -17.49 11.55 7.74
N PRO A 132 -17.93 12.09 6.59
CA PRO A 132 -19.33 11.99 6.19
C PRO A 132 -19.68 10.54 5.81
N GLU A 133 -20.91 10.13 6.06
CA GLU A 133 -21.36 8.74 5.84
C GLU A 133 -21.56 8.37 4.36
N ASP A 134 -21.61 9.36 3.46
CA ASP A 134 -22.00 9.19 2.06
C ASP A 134 -20.84 8.92 1.08
N GLY A 135 -19.65 8.57 1.59
CA GLY A 135 -18.50 8.14 0.76
C GLY A 135 -17.88 9.25 -0.12
N ARG A 136 -18.39 10.49 -0.07
CA ARG A 136 -17.85 11.63 -0.86
C ARG A 136 -16.39 11.98 -0.57
N CYS A 137 -15.81 11.38 0.47
CA CYS A 137 -14.44 11.59 0.92
C CYS A 137 -13.53 10.37 0.69
N ASP A 138 -13.98 9.31 0.00
CA ASP A 138 -13.16 8.10 -0.19
C ASP A 138 -11.85 8.38 -0.93
N ASP A 139 -11.89 9.22 -1.97
CA ASP A 139 -10.68 9.69 -2.67
C ASP A 139 -9.72 10.44 -1.74
N LEU A 140 -10.25 11.21 -0.80
CA LEU A 140 -9.45 11.96 0.16
C LEU A 140 -8.78 11.04 1.17
N LEU A 141 -9.47 9.97 1.59
CA LEU A 141 -8.90 8.94 2.44
C LEU A 141 -7.79 8.18 1.72
N ALA A 142 -8.01 7.82 0.44
CA ALA A 142 -6.99 7.21 -0.39
C ALA A 142 -5.76 8.12 -0.57
N GLU A 143 -5.95 9.40 -0.88
CA GLU A 143 -4.88 10.39 -0.99
C GLU A 143 -4.09 10.51 0.32
N LEU A 144 -4.78 10.56 1.46
CA LEU A 144 -4.16 10.69 2.78
C LEU A 144 -3.27 9.49 3.13
N LYS A 145 -3.74 8.28 2.81
CA LYS A 145 -2.97 7.03 2.98
C LYS A 145 -1.78 6.98 2.04
N ALA A 146 -2.02 7.19 0.74
CA ALA A 146 -1.00 7.04 -0.29
C ALA A 146 0.15 8.06 -0.15
N ARG A 147 -0.15 9.28 0.33
CA ARG A 147 0.83 10.36 0.45
C ARG A 147 1.40 10.55 1.86
N GLY A 148 1.08 9.67 2.81
CA GLY A 148 1.51 9.81 4.20
C GLY A 148 1.04 11.13 4.85
N GLY A 149 -0.10 11.66 4.41
CA GLY A 149 -0.53 13.02 4.74
C GLY A 149 -1.14 13.18 6.14
N LYS A 150 -1.51 12.08 6.79
CA LYS A 150 -2.22 12.08 8.08
C LYS A 150 -1.53 12.92 9.16
N PRO A 151 -0.21 12.76 9.44
CA PRO A 151 0.45 13.57 10.46
C PRO A 151 0.40 15.08 10.15
N ALA A 152 0.56 15.46 8.88
CA ALA A 152 0.53 16.86 8.46
C ALA A 152 -0.86 17.49 8.65
N VAL A 153 -1.93 16.77 8.30
CA VAL A 153 -3.32 17.24 8.52
C VAL A 153 -3.62 17.39 10.00
N MET A 154 -3.23 16.42 10.83
CA MET A 154 -3.46 16.48 12.28
C MET A 154 -2.72 17.66 12.93
N ASN A 155 -1.49 17.94 12.50
CA ASN A 155 -0.72 19.09 12.98
C ASN A 155 -1.31 20.42 12.51
N LEU A 156 -1.82 20.48 11.28
CA LEU A 156 -2.53 21.66 10.79
C LEU A 156 -3.77 21.95 11.64
N ILE A 157 -4.62 20.94 11.90
CA ILE A 157 -5.82 21.09 12.73
C ILE A 157 -5.49 21.64 14.11
N ARG A 158 -4.45 21.11 14.78
CA ARG A 158 -3.99 21.63 16.07
C ARG A 158 -3.58 23.10 15.99
N SER A 159 -2.86 23.46 14.92
CA SER A 159 -2.37 24.82 14.71
C SER A 159 -3.50 25.82 14.43
N LEU A 160 -4.57 25.38 13.76
CA LEU A 160 -5.76 26.20 13.53
C LEU A 160 -6.53 26.41 14.84
N ALA A 161 -6.79 25.33 15.59
CA ALA A 161 -7.49 25.42 16.87
C ALA A 161 -6.76 26.30 17.90
N ALA A 162 -5.41 26.28 17.90
CA ALA A 162 -4.61 27.13 18.78
C ALA A 162 -4.66 28.63 18.42
N LYS A 163 -5.07 28.99 17.20
CA LYS A 163 -5.24 30.39 16.78
C LYS A 163 -6.63 30.94 17.10
N GLU A 164 -7.60 30.07 17.33
CA GLU A 164 -8.99 30.43 17.65
C GLU A 164 -9.25 30.52 19.16
N ALA A 165 -8.31 30.02 19.98
CA ALA A 165 -8.32 30.08 21.44
C ALA A 165 -7.62 31.33 21.98
#